data_AF-R9S566-F1
#
_entry.id   AF-R9S566-F1
#
_cell.length_a   1.000
_cell.length_b   1.000
_cell.length_c   1.000
_cell.angle_alpha   90.00
_cell.angle_beta   90.00
_cell.angle_gamma   90.00
#
_symmetry.space_group_name_H-M   'P 1'
#
loop_
_entity.id
_entity.type
_entity.pdbx_description
1 polymer ?
#
loop_
_entity_poly.entity_id
_entity_poly.type
_entity_poly.pdbx_seq_one_letter_code
_entity_poly.pdbx_strand_id
1 'polypeptide(L)'
;MAARKTKAANPVAELEKQLAKVQADLSKARAKQESDASKEIATLNKAATKAAADAKKAAAALASAKKKKKSAASVKAVEKAAAKAAAAKAAAADAKAAVTEAKAALKAIKADNKVAAQLDKAYAKQQAVIAKKKKAAEKKAAAKAKAKAKKDAAKAKVAAKKAAIKAKAKAKADKAKEKAKAKKAAAKAKAAAKKSRCQGKSQS
;
A
#
# COMPACT_ATOMS: atom_id res chain seq x y z
N MET A 1 -23.23 -14.42 -16.61
CA MET A 1 -22.25 -14.09 -15.55
C MET A 1 -21.17 -13.21 -16.16
N ALA A 2 -21.18 -11.92 -15.82
CA ALA A 2 -20.24 -10.94 -16.35
C ALA A 2 -18.80 -11.40 -16.13
N ALA A 3 -17.99 -11.36 -17.19
CA ALA A 3 -16.55 -11.52 -17.11
C ALA A 3 -16.01 -10.50 -16.11
N ARG A 4 -15.79 -10.92 -14.86
CA ARG A 4 -14.94 -10.21 -13.91
C ARG A 4 -13.54 -10.29 -14.51
N LYS A 5 -13.24 -9.36 -15.43
CA LYS A 5 -11.86 -8.95 -15.70
C LYS A 5 -11.31 -8.55 -14.35
N THR A 6 -10.63 -9.46 -13.69
CA THR A 6 -9.71 -9.18 -12.61
C THR A 6 -8.71 -8.21 -13.20
N LYS A 7 -9.00 -6.92 -13.02
CA LYS A 7 -8.04 -5.83 -13.19
C LYS A 7 -6.85 -6.30 -12.37
N ALA A 8 -5.78 -6.77 -13.03
CA ALA A 8 -4.60 -7.27 -12.35
C ALA A 8 -4.22 -6.17 -11.36
N ALA A 9 -4.51 -6.40 -10.08
CA ALA A 9 -4.20 -5.45 -9.04
C ALA A 9 -2.69 -5.33 -9.15
N ASN A 10 -2.21 -4.16 -9.55
CA ASN A 10 -0.79 -3.93 -9.71
C ASN A 10 -0.17 -4.30 -8.37
N PRO A 11 0.60 -5.39 -8.25
CA PRO A 11 0.96 -5.97 -6.95
C PRO A 11 1.71 -4.95 -6.09
N VAL A 12 2.44 -4.04 -6.74
CA VAL A 12 3.09 -2.89 -6.11
C VAL A 12 2.09 -1.98 -5.41
N ALA A 13 0.96 -1.66 -6.04
CA ALA A 13 -0.07 -0.79 -5.45
C ALA A 13 -0.76 -1.45 -4.25
N GLU A 14 -0.86 -2.77 -4.23
CA GLU A 14 -1.42 -3.49 -3.08
C GLU A 14 -0.43 -3.53 -1.91
N LEU A 15 0.86 -3.77 -2.19
CA LEU A 15 1.94 -3.66 -1.20
C LEU A 15 2.03 -2.24 -0.61
N GLU A 16 1.87 -1.20 -1.42
CA GLU A 16 1.84 0.19 -0.95
C GLU A 16 0.68 0.46 0.03
N LYS A 17 -0.52 -0.09 -0.24
CA LYS A 17 -1.66 0.00 0.71
C LYS A 17 -1.39 -0.76 2.00
N GLN A 18 -0.82 -1.96 1.91
CA GLN A 18 -0.49 -2.76 3.09
C GLN A 18 0.55 -2.05 3.97
N LEU A 19 1.57 -1.45 3.37
CA LEU A 19 2.55 -0.64 4.08
C LEU A 19 1.88 0.55 4.80
N ALA A 20 0.99 1.28 4.12
CA ALA A 20 0.26 2.39 4.75
C ALA A 20 -0.60 1.92 5.94
N LYS A 21 -1.25 0.76 5.81
CA LYS A 21 -2.04 0.16 6.89
C LYS A 21 -1.15 -0.23 8.08
N VAL A 22 -0.05 -0.94 7.83
CA VAL A 22 0.90 -1.33 8.88
C VAL A 22 1.45 -0.10 9.60
N GLN A 23 1.80 0.97 8.87
CA GLN A 23 2.27 2.22 9.49
C GLN A 23 1.22 2.88 10.39
N ALA A 24 -0.04 2.89 9.95
CA ALA A 24 -1.14 3.43 10.75
C ALA A 24 -1.40 2.58 12.01
N ASP A 25 -1.40 1.25 11.87
CA ASP A 25 -1.62 0.34 12.99
C ASP A 25 -0.46 0.38 14.00
N LEU A 26 0.77 0.55 13.52
CA LEU A 26 1.95 0.72 14.37
C LEU A 26 1.86 2.03 15.17
N SER A 27 1.44 3.13 14.54
CA SER A 27 1.21 4.41 15.24
C SER A 27 0.15 4.29 16.35
N LYS A 28 -0.95 3.58 16.07
CA LYS A 28 -2.00 3.31 17.07
C LYS A 28 -1.49 2.41 18.20
N ALA A 29 -0.70 1.38 17.88
CA ALA A 29 -0.12 0.47 18.86
C ALA A 29 0.80 1.21 19.84
N ARG A 30 1.65 2.12 19.32
CA ARG A 30 2.52 2.98 20.14
C ARG A 30 1.73 3.88 21.09
N ALA A 31 0.67 4.53 20.60
CA ALA A 31 -0.20 5.36 21.43
C ALA A 31 -0.94 4.53 22.49
N LYS A 32 -1.39 3.32 22.13
CA LYS A 32 -2.02 2.39 23.06
C LYS A 32 -1.05 1.92 24.14
N GLN A 33 0.18 1.56 23.78
CA GLN A 33 1.23 1.16 24.72
C GLN A 33 1.50 2.24 25.77
N GLU A 34 1.56 3.51 25.36
CA GLU A 34 1.74 4.63 26.29
C GLU A 34 0.54 4.82 27.23
N SER A 35 -0.68 4.69 26.70
CA SER A 35 -1.91 4.78 27.50
C SER A 35 -2.01 3.65 28.52
N ASP A 36 -1.74 2.41 28.09
CA ASP A 36 -1.85 1.23 28.93
C ASP A 36 -0.76 1.24 30.02
N ALA A 37 0.48 1.62 29.70
CA ALA A 37 1.55 1.81 30.70
C ALA A 37 1.19 2.91 31.73
N SER A 38 0.52 3.98 31.29
CA SER A 38 0.03 5.02 32.21
C SER A 38 -1.07 4.50 33.16
N LYS A 39 -1.98 3.67 32.66
CA LYS A 39 -3.02 3.01 33.48
C LYS A 39 -2.42 2.00 34.45
N GLU A 40 -1.43 1.24 34.01
CA GLU A 40 -0.71 0.29 34.86
C GLU A 40 -0.04 1.00 36.04
N ILE A 41 0.63 2.13 35.81
CA ILE A 41 1.17 2.97 36.89
C ILE A 41 0.08 3.39 37.88
N ALA A 42 -1.12 3.76 37.41
CA ALA A 42 -2.22 4.12 38.30
C ALA A 42 -2.67 2.93 39.17
N THR A 43 -2.75 1.73 38.59
CA THR A 43 -3.06 0.49 39.32
C THR A 43 -1.98 0.13 40.33
N LEU A 44 -0.70 0.20 39.93
CA LEU A 44 0.44 -0.06 40.81
C LEU A 44 0.52 0.95 41.96
N ASN A 45 0.20 2.23 41.72
CA ASN A 45 0.12 3.22 42.80
C ASN A 45 -0.97 2.86 43.82
N LYS A 46 -2.15 2.42 43.37
CA LYS A 46 -3.22 1.96 44.28
C LYS A 46 -2.81 0.73 45.07
N ALA A 47 -2.09 -0.21 44.44
CA ALA A 47 -1.54 -1.37 45.14
C ALA A 47 -0.49 -0.96 46.17
N ALA A 48 0.41 -0.04 45.83
CA ALA A 48 1.45 0.47 46.72
C ALA A 48 0.87 1.24 47.92
N THR A 49 -0.19 2.04 47.74
CA THR A 49 -0.85 2.72 48.87
C THR A 49 -1.53 1.73 49.79
N LYS A 50 -2.19 0.70 49.25
CA LYS A 50 -2.79 -0.37 50.05
C LYS A 50 -1.73 -1.16 50.82
N ALA A 51 -0.65 -1.58 50.16
CA ALA A 51 0.45 -2.31 50.79
C ALA A 51 1.11 -1.49 51.91
N ALA A 52 1.29 -0.18 51.70
CA ALA A 52 1.80 0.72 52.74
C ALA A 52 0.84 0.84 53.94
N ALA A 53 -0.47 0.89 53.72
CA ALA A 53 -1.47 0.90 54.79
C ALA A 53 -1.48 -0.43 55.57
N ASP A 54 -1.39 -1.56 54.88
CA ASP A 54 -1.33 -2.89 55.49
C ASP A 54 -0.04 -3.08 56.30
N ALA A 55 1.10 -2.57 55.82
CA ALA A 55 2.35 -2.54 56.59
C ALA A 55 2.21 -1.73 57.89
N LYS A 56 1.57 -0.56 57.85
CA LYS A 56 1.29 0.24 59.06
C LYS A 56 0.39 -0.51 60.04
N LYS A 57 -0.68 -1.14 59.55
CA LYS A 57 -1.60 -1.95 60.38
C LYS A 57 -0.90 -3.15 61.01
N ALA A 58 -0.06 -3.85 60.26
CA ALA A 58 0.69 -5.01 60.76
C ALA A 58 1.73 -4.59 61.81
N ALA A 59 2.41 -3.45 61.61
CA ALA A 59 3.32 -2.89 62.60
C ALA A 59 2.60 -2.51 63.91
N ALA A 60 1.42 -1.88 63.81
CA ALA A 60 0.60 -1.56 64.97
C ALA A 60 0.13 -2.83 65.71
N ALA A 61 -0.29 -3.88 64.98
CA ALA A 61 -0.68 -5.16 65.57
C ALA A 61 0.49 -5.84 66.31
N LEU A 62 1.71 -5.79 65.76
CA LEU A 62 2.91 -6.26 66.43
C LEU A 62 3.20 -5.47 67.71
N ALA A 63 3.11 -4.14 67.66
CA ALA A 63 3.29 -3.29 68.84
C ALA A 63 2.28 -3.62 69.94
N SER A 64 1.01 -3.85 69.59
CA SER A 64 -0.03 -4.27 70.53
C SER A 64 0.19 -5.68 71.09
N ALA A 65 0.64 -6.63 70.25
CA ALA A 65 0.96 -7.99 70.70
C ALA A 65 2.08 -8.01 71.74
N LYS A 66 3.11 -7.16 71.56
CA LYS A 66 4.24 -7.03 72.49
C LYS A 66 3.87 -6.49 73.88
N LYS A 67 2.71 -5.82 74.01
CA LYS A 67 2.23 -5.25 75.28
C LYS A 67 1.45 -6.25 76.16
N LYS A 68 1.14 -7.45 75.65
CA LYS A 68 0.37 -8.46 76.41
C LYS A 68 1.25 -9.13 77.48
N LYS A 69 0.65 -9.51 78.63
CA LYS A 69 1.32 -10.27 79.71
C LYS A 69 1.99 -11.52 79.14
N LYS A 70 3.24 -11.79 79.53
CA LYS A 70 4.02 -12.93 79.06
C LYS A 70 3.37 -14.25 79.49
N SER A 71 2.76 -14.92 78.52
CA SER A 71 2.30 -16.31 78.58
C SER A 71 2.76 -17.04 77.31
N ALA A 72 2.74 -18.37 77.32
CA ALA A 72 3.09 -19.14 76.12
C ALA A 72 2.22 -18.75 74.90
N ALA A 73 0.94 -18.43 75.13
CA ALA A 73 0.04 -17.95 74.09
C ALA A 73 0.42 -16.54 73.57
N SER A 74 0.87 -15.64 74.44
CA SER A 74 1.27 -14.29 74.02
C SER A 74 2.58 -14.31 73.22
N VAL A 75 3.51 -15.20 73.53
CA VAL A 75 4.76 -15.37 72.77
C VAL A 75 4.47 -15.80 71.33
N LYS A 76 3.66 -16.86 71.14
CA LYS A 76 3.22 -17.30 69.80
C LYS A 76 2.50 -16.20 69.01
N ALA A 77 1.69 -15.37 69.69
CA ALA A 77 1.01 -14.25 69.06
C ALA A 77 1.99 -13.14 68.59
N VAL A 78 3.05 -12.87 69.35
CA VAL A 78 4.10 -11.91 68.96
C VAL A 78 4.88 -12.42 67.75
N GLU A 79 5.26 -13.71 67.72
CA GLU A 79 5.95 -14.32 66.58
C GLU A 79 5.12 -14.24 65.30
N LYS A 80 3.84 -14.63 65.37
CA LYS A 80 2.91 -14.53 64.23
C LYS A 80 2.73 -13.09 63.76
N ALA A 81 2.63 -12.13 64.68
CA ALA A 81 2.52 -10.71 64.34
C ALA A 81 3.83 -10.16 63.73
N ALA A 82 4.99 -10.65 64.18
CA ALA A 82 6.29 -10.25 63.66
C ALA A 82 6.47 -10.75 62.22
N ALA A 83 6.15 -12.02 61.96
CA ALA A 83 6.15 -12.59 60.61
C ALA A 83 5.22 -11.81 59.67
N LYS A 84 3.99 -11.48 60.13
CA LYS A 84 3.04 -10.69 59.33
C LYS A 84 3.53 -9.27 59.06
N ALA A 85 4.16 -8.62 60.04
CA ALA A 85 4.73 -7.28 59.88
C ALA A 85 5.92 -7.28 58.89
N ALA A 86 6.79 -8.28 58.96
CA ALA A 86 7.89 -8.46 58.02
C ALA A 86 7.39 -8.67 56.59
N ALA A 87 6.42 -9.58 56.40
CA ALA A 87 5.81 -9.84 55.10
C ALA A 87 5.12 -8.60 54.51
N ALA A 88 4.36 -7.86 55.32
CA ALA A 88 3.70 -6.64 54.87
C ALA A 88 4.70 -5.52 54.51
N LYS A 89 5.82 -5.42 55.25
CA LYS A 89 6.89 -4.47 54.94
C LYS A 89 7.60 -4.81 53.63
N ALA A 90 7.87 -6.09 53.38
CA ALA A 90 8.43 -6.56 52.11
C ALA A 90 7.47 -6.23 50.94
N ALA A 91 6.20 -6.61 51.05
CA ALA A 91 5.19 -6.31 50.03
C ALA A 91 5.05 -4.80 49.73
N ALA A 92 5.17 -3.94 50.75
CA ALA A 92 5.16 -2.49 50.56
C ALA A 92 6.43 -1.97 49.85
N ALA A 93 7.58 -2.59 50.07
CA ALA A 93 8.82 -2.26 49.35
C ALA A 93 8.73 -2.70 47.89
N ASP A 94 8.28 -3.93 47.64
CA ASP A 94 8.10 -4.48 46.29
C ASP A 94 7.12 -3.66 45.47
N ALA A 95 5.98 -3.26 46.07
CA ALA A 95 5.00 -2.42 45.38
C ALA A 95 5.56 -1.03 45.03
N LYS A 96 6.44 -0.46 45.86
CA LYS A 96 7.13 0.81 45.54
C LYS A 96 8.16 0.64 44.43
N ALA A 97 8.91 -0.46 44.45
CA ALA A 97 9.85 -0.80 43.38
C ALA A 97 9.13 -0.93 42.04
N ALA A 98 8.02 -1.69 41.99
CA ALA A 98 7.20 -1.85 40.80
C ALA A 98 6.67 -0.52 40.24
N VAL A 99 6.21 0.41 41.09
CA VAL A 99 5.81 1.77 40.65
C VAL A 99 6.98 2.53 40.02
N THR A 100 8.18 2.37 40.57
CA THR A 100 9.39 3.08 40.12
C THR A 100 9.87 2.55 38.78
N GLU A 101 9.91 1.23 38.63
CA GLU A 101 10.23 0.54 37.38
C GLU A 101 9.21 0.87 36.28
N ALA A 102 7.91 0.82 36.59
CA ALA A 102 6.86 1.18 35.63
C ALA A 102 6.97 2.64 35.16
N LYS A 103 7.33 3.57 36.06
CA LYS A 103 7.59 4.97 35.68
C LYS A 103 8.83 5.11 34.78
N ALA A 104 9.89 4.34 35.03
CA ALA A 104 11.07 4.33 34.17
C ALA A 104 10.73 3.76 32.78
N ALA A 105 9.98 2.66 32.73
CA ALA A 105 9.50 2.06 31.49
C ALA A 105 8.61 3.03 30.69
N LEU A 106 7.67 3.74 31.34
CA LEU A 106 6.85 4.75 30.65
C LEU A 106 7.70 5.88 30.06
N LYS A 107 8.75 6.32 30.76
CA LYS A 107 9.68 7.34 30.21
C LYS A 107 10.41 6.82 28.97
N ALA A 108 10.87 5.57 28.99
CA ALA A 108 11.50 4.93 27.83
C ALA A 108 10.53 4.82 26.66
N ILE A 109 9.30 4.31 26.89
CA ILE A 109 8.25 4.21 25.88
C ILE A 109 7.97 5.57 25.23
N LYS A 110 7.88 6.65 26.03
CA LYS A 110 7.67 8.01 25.52
C LYS A 110 8.85 8.49 24.66
N ALA A 111 10.08 8.20 25.06
CA ALA A 111 11.27 8.55 24.30
C ALA A 111 11.29 7.81 22.96
N ASP A 112 11.04 6.50 22.97
CA ASP A 112 11.00 5.66 21.77
C ASP A 112 9.88 6.09 20.82
N ASN A 113 8.69 6.38 21.34
CA ASN A 113 7.57 6.90 20.56
C ASN A 113 7.91 8.25 19.91
N LYS A 114 8.66 9.11 20.59
CA LYS A 114 9.12 10.39 20.04
C LYS A 114 10.12 10.19 18.90
N VAL A 115 11.10 9.30 19.07
CA VAL A 115 12.06 8.96 18.01
C VAL A 115 11.33 8.37 16.81
N ALA A 116 10.40 7.47 17.06
CA ALA A 116 9.66 6.83 15.99
C ALA A 116 8.76 7.81 15.21
N ALA A 117 8.10 8.75 15.89
CA ALA A 117 7.34 9.81 15.22
C ALA A 117 8.24 10.71 14.33
N GLN A 118 9.49 10.94 14.73
CA GLN A 118 10.45 11.67 13.89
C GLN A 118 10.84 10.87 12.64
N LEU A 119 11.09 9.56 12.81
CA LEU A 119 11.39 8.66 11.69
C LEU A 119 10.22 8.57 10.71
N ASP A 120 8.98 8.46 11.21
CA ASP A 120 7.78 8.41 10.37
C ASP A 120 7.63 9.72 9.55
N LYS A 121 7.90 10.87 10.18
CA LYS A 121 7.90 12.18 9.49
C LYS A 121 9.01 12.28 8.43
N ALA A 122 10.21 11.79 8.73
CA ALA A 122 11.33 11.76 7.80
C ALA A 122 11.02 10.84 6.60
N TYR A 123 10.46 9.66 6.86
CA TYR A 123 10.04 8.69 5.85
C TYR A 123 8.95 9.28 4.94
N ALA A 124 7.94 9.93 5.51
CA ALA A 124 6.89 10.61 4.73
C ALA A 124 7.45 11.70 3.80
N LYS A 125 8.42 12.49 4.27
CA LYS A 125 9.12 13.50 3.44
C LYS A 125 9.87 12.84 2.28
N GLN A 126 10.61 11.77 2.53
CA GLN A 126 11.36 11.06 1.49
C GLN A 126 10.43 10.39 0.47
N GLN A 127 9.37 9.74 0.92
CA GLN A 127 8.33 9.18 0.05
C GLN A 127 7.70 10.26 -0.85
N ALA A 128 7.44 11.46 -0.32
CA ALA A 128 6.91 12.56 -1.13
C ALA A 128 7.91 13.03 -2.21
N VAL A 129 9.22 13.08 -1.89
CA VAL A 129 10.26 13.40 -2.87
C VAL A 129 10.36 12.33 -3.96
N ILE A 130 10.35 11.05 -3.58
CA ILE A 130 10.37 9.93 -4.52
C ILE A 130 9.13 9.94 -5.42
N ALA A 131 7.94 10.18 -4.86
CA ALA A 131 6.69 10.28 -5.62
C ALA A 131 6.73 11.43 -6.64
N LYS A 132 7.28 12.60 -6.27
CA LYS A 132 7.49 13.72 -7.21
C LYS A 132 8.44 13.33 -8.34
N LYS A 133 9.57 12.68 -8.03
CA LYS A 133 10.54 12.20 -9.05
C LYS A 133 9.92 11.16 -9.99
N LYS A 134 9.15 10.20 -9.46
CA LYS A 134 8.40 9.21 -10.26
C LYS A 134 7.41 9.89 -11.21
N LYS A 135 6.57 10.80 -10.72
CA LYS A 135 5.62 11.57 -11.56
C LYS A 135 6.34 12.37 -12.67
N ALA A 136 7.48 12.97 -12.37
CA ALA A 136 8.27 13.70 -13.36
C ALA A 136 8.86 12.75 -14.44
N ALA A 137 9.37 11.59 -14.03
CA ALA A 137 9.88 10.57 -14.95
C ALA A 137 8.77 9.99 -15.84
N GLU A 138 7.60 9.69 -15.27
CA GLU A 138 6.42 9.21 -15.99
C GLU A 138 5.93 10.22 -17.03
N LYS A 139 5.88 11.52 -16.70
CA LYS A 139 5.53 12.58 -17.66
C LYS A 139 6.52 12.63 -18.83
N LYS A 140 7.83 12.54 -18.56
CA LYS A 140 8.88 12.50 -19.60
C LYS A 140 8.74 11.25 -20.48
N ALA A 141 8.48 10.08 -19.89
CA ALA A 141 8.25 8.84 -20.62
C ALA A 141 6.99 8.92 -21.50
N ALA A 142 5.89 9.46 -20.98
CA ALA A 142 4.65 9.65 -21.72
C ALA A 142 4.82 10.62 -22.90
N ALA A 143 5.60 11.69 -22.74
CA ALA A 143 5.91 12.62 -23.84
C ALA A 143 6.72 11.94 -24.94
N LYS A 144 7.76 11.16 -24.60
CA LYS A 144 8.55 10.39 -25.57
C LYS A 144 7.69 9.34 -26.30
N ALA A 145 6.80 8.66 -25.59
CA ALA A 145 5.87 7.69 -26.19
C ALA A 145 4.91 8.36 -27.19
N LYS A 146 4.33 9.52 -26.84
CA LYS A 146 3.47 10.30 -27.75
C LYS A 146 4.22 10.78 -28.99
N ALA A 147 5.46 11.22 -28.85
CA ALA A 147 6.30 11.64 -29.98
C ALA A 147 6.59 10.46 -30.94
N LYS A 148 6.93 9.30 -30.38
CA LYS A 148 7.13 8.08 -31.18
C LYS A 148 5.85 7.67 -31.91
N ALA A 149 4.71 7.65 -31.23
CA ALA A 149 3.41 7.33 -31.83
C ALA A 149 3.05 8.27 -32.99
N LYS A 150 3.29 9.59 -32.85
CA LYS A 150 3.06 10.56 -33.95
C LYS A 150 3.98 10.31 -35.14
N LYS A 151 5.26 9.99 -34.91
CA LYS A 151 6.23 9.68 -35.96
C LYS A 151 5.85 8.41 -36.73
N ASP A 152 5.43 7.38 -36.00
CA ASP A 152 4.99 6.10 -36.57
C ASP A 152 3.69 6.28 -37.38
N ALA A 153 2.73 7.06 -36.87
CA ALA A 153 1.50 7.41 -37.61
C ALA A 153 1.77 8.21 -38.89
N ALA A 154 2.72 9.15 -38.89
CA ALA A 154 3.09 9.92 -40.07
C ALA A 154 3.72 9.01 -41.16
N LYS A 155 4.63 8.11 -40.75
CA LYS A 155 5.22 7.12 -41.67
C LYS A 155 4.16 6.22 -42.30
N ALA A 156 3.21 5.75 -41.50
CA ALA A 156 2.09 4.93 -42.00
C ALA A 156 1.23 5.69 -43.03
N LYS A 157 0.92 6.97 -42.78
CA LYS A 157 0.17 7.80 -43.75
C LYS A 157 0.92 7.99 -45.06
N VAL A 158 2.23 8.20 -45.02
CA VAL A 158 3.06 8.34 -46.24
C VAL A 158 3.11 7.03 -47.02
N ALA A 159 3.27 5.89 -46.33
CA ALA A 159 3.23 4.58 -46.97
C ALA A 159 1.88 4.31 -47.64
N ALA A 160 0.77 4.64 -46.98
CA ALA A 160 -0.58 4.51 -47.53
C ALA A 160 -0.78 5.39 -48.78
N LYS A 161 -0.33 6.65 -48.76
CA LYS A 161 -0.40 7.53 -49.94
C LYS A 161 0.42 6.99 -51.12
N LYS A 162 1.64 6.47 -50.87
CA LYS A 162 2.46 5.83 -51.91
C LYS A 162 1.78 4.60 -52.50
N ALA A 163 1.16 3.76 -51.66
CA ALA A 163 0.41 2.59 -52.12
C ALA A 163 -0.81 2.99 -52.97
N ALA A 164 -1.56 4.01 -52.56
CA ALA A 164 -2.72 4.51 -53.30
C ALA A 164 -2.35 5.09 -54.67
N ILE A 165 -1.23 5.80 -54.79
CA ILE A 165 -0.74 6.31 -56.09
C ILE A 165 -0.36 5.15 -57.01
N LYS A 166 0.37 4.13 -56.50
CA LYS A 166 0.72 2.94 -57.27
C LYS A 166 -0.52 2.19 -57.76
N ALA A 167 -1.54 2.05 -56.91
CA ALA A 167 -2.81 1.42 -57.27
C ALA A 167 -3.56 2.20 -58.36
N LYS A 168 -3.63 3.54 -58.26
CA LYS A 168 -4.23 4.40 -59.29
C LYS A 168 -3.49 4.32 -60.63
N ALA A 169 -2.16 4.27 -60.60
CA ALA A 169 -1.35 4.12 -61.81
C ALA A 169 -1.60 2.77 -62.50
N LYS A 170 -1.66 1.68 -61.72
CA LYS A 170 -2.00 0.34 -62.22
C LYS A 170 -3.40 0.30 -62.83
N ALA A 171 -4.40 0.86 -62.15
CA ALA A 171 -5.77 0.93 -62.68
C ALA A 171 -5.88 1.75 -63.98
N LYS A 172 -5.10 2.83 -64.15
CA LYS A 172 -5.05 3.58 -65.42
C LYS A 172 -4.40 2.77 -66.53
N ALA A 173 -3.32 2.04 -66.24
CA ALA A 173 -2.65 1.17 -67.20
C ALA A 173 -3.56 0.02 -67.65
N ASP A 174 -4.30 -0.59 -66.73
CA ASP A 174 -5.22 -1.69 -67.03
C ASP A 174 -6.41 -1.19 -67.89
N LYS A 175 -6.98 -0.02 -67.56
CA LYS A 175 -8.02 0.62 -68.40
C LYS A 175 -7.54 0.96 -69.81
N ALA A 176 -6.28 1.39 -69.97
CA ALA A 176 -5.72 1.67 -71.30
C ALA A 176 -5.57 0.38 -72.12
N LYS A 177 -5.11 -0.70 -71.51
CA LYS A 177 -5.02 -2.02 -72.15
C LYS A 177 -6.40 -2.55 -72.55
N GLU A 178 -7.40 -2.35 -71.71
CA GLU A 178 -8.79 -2.76 -71.99
C GLU A 178 -9.41 -1.97 -73.16
N LYS A 179 -9.22 -0.65 -73.19
CA LYS A 179 -9.61 0.20 -74.33
C LYS A 179 -8.90 -0.20 -75.63
N ALA A 180 -7.63 -0.58 -75.57
CA ALA A 180 -6.89 -1.06 -76.73
C ALA A 180 -7.44 -2.40 -77.25
N LYS A 181 -7.77 -3.33 -76.35
CA LYS A 181 -8.44 -4.59 -76.71
C LYS A 181 -9.83 -4.36 -77.31
N ALA A 182 -10.61 -3.43 -76.76
CA ALA A 182 -11.93 -3.06 -77.29
C ALA A 182 -11.83 -2.43 -78.69
N LYS A 183 -10.87 -1.53 -78.94
CA LYS A 183 -10.63 -0.98 -80.29
C LYS A 183 -10.20 -2.06 -81.28
N LYS A 184 -9.36 -3.02 -80.86
CA LYS A 184 -8.94 -4.16 -81.70
C LYS A 184 -10.13 -5.08 -82.03
N ALA A 185 -11.03 -5.31 -81.08
CA ALA A 185 -12.26 -6.06 -81.29
C ALA A 185 -13.23 -5.32 -82.24
N ALA A 186 -13.41 -4.01 -82.07
CA ALA A 186 -14.26 -3.20 -82.94
C ALA A 186 -13.73 -3.12 -84.38
N ALA A 187 -12.41 -3.07 -84.57
CA ALA A 187 -11.80 -3.13 -85.90
C ALA A 187 -12.04 -4.49 -86.59
N LYS A 188 -11.94 -5.59 -85.83
CA LYS A 188 -12.28 -6.93 -86.33
C LYS A 188 -13.77 -7.08 -86.66
N ALA A 189 -14.66 -6.52 -85.85
CA ALA A 189 -16.10 -6.51 -86.12
C ALA A 189 -16.46 -5.68 -87.37
N LYS A 190 -15.82 -4.52 -87.56
CA LYS A 190 -15.97 -3.72 -88.80
C LYS A 190 -15.42 -4.43 -90.05
N ALA A 191 -14.33 -5.18 -89.90
CA ALA A 191 -13.79 -6.01 -90.99
C ALA A 191 -14.73 -7.18 -91.33
N ALA A 192 -15.33 -7.82 -90.32
CA ALA A 192 -16.33 -8.87 -90.51
C ALA A 192 -17.62 -8.33 -91.16
N ALA A 193 -18.09 -7.14 -90.75
CA ALA A 193 -19.26 -6.48 -91.32
C ALA A 193 -19.05 -6.04 -92.79
N LYS A 194 -17.82 -5.68 -93.19
CA LYS A 194 -17.49 -5.45 -94.61
C LYS A 194 -17.48 -6.77 -95.41
N LYS A 195 -17.06 -7.88 -94.79
CA LYS A 195 -17.12 -9.21 -95.40
C LYS A 195 -18.56 -9.70 -95.60
N SER A 196 -19.47 -9.44 -94.65
CA SER A 196 -20.89 -9.79 -94.79
C SER A 196 -21.66 -8.86 -95.74
N ARG A 197 -21.26 -7.58 -95.88
CA ARG A 197 -21.79 -6.69 -96.94
C ARG A 197 -21.41 -7.12 -98.36
N CYS A 198 -20.34 -7.89 -98.52
CA CYS A 198 -19.97 -8.49 -99.81
C CYS A 198 -20.63 -9.86 -100.06
N GLN A 199 -21.33 -10.45 -99.06
CA GLN A 199 -22.07 -11.70 -99.23
C GLN A 199 -23.60 -11.53 -99.23
N GLY A 200 -24.12 -10.35 -98.84
CA GLY A 200 -25.55 -10.03 -98.95
C GLY A 200 -26.01 -9.54 -100.34
N LYS A 201 -25.15 -9.61 -101.37
CA LYS A 201 -25.51 -9.24 -102.75
C LYS A 201 -25.58 -10.46 -103.69
N SER A 202 -25.68 -11.67 -103.12
CA SER A 202 -25.74 -12.92 -103.90
C SER A 202 -26.87 -13.87 -103.54
N GLN A 203 -27.86 -13.49 -102.73
CA GLN A 203 -29.14 -14.22 -102.66
C GLN A 203 -30.32 -13.28 -102.39
N SER A 204 -31.30 -13.40 -103.29
CA SER A 204 -32.63 -12.76 -103.40
C SER A 204 -32.69 -11.35 -104.00
#